data_AF-A0A1I7LQ32-F1
#
_entry.id   AF-A0A1I7LQ32-F1
#
_cell.length_a   1.000
_cell.length_b   1.000
_cell.length_c   1.000
_cell.angle_alpha   90.00
_cell.angle_beta   90.00
_cell.angle_gamma   90.00
#
_symmetry.space_group_name_H-M   'P 1'
#
loop_
_entity.id
_entity.type
_entity.pdbx_description
1 polymer ?
#
loop_
_entity_poly.entity_id
_entity_poly.type
_entity_poly.pdbx_seq_one_letter_code
_entity_poly.pdbx_strand_id
1 'polypeptide(L)'
;MSALKQFRERARLTQQELADAASTSQPQIRRLEAGERKLTKEWAERLAPALGISAETLLFPPANLNEPEGEDGPGWTIDGEAGLDVPGEVAAGRFLTVDTAVDETIYERAPVVPDSRYPRKAQYGLVVRGTSINQIAIDGDILHCVDIGISGHQPQNGDLVIVEQIQFGGHLRERTAKVYRVAEGGSVELHPDSDDPRWQEPIHVPRRELEWKPREDLQVAVRAFVIGTYRPMQKLLRR
;
A
#
# COMPACT_ATOMS: atom_id res chain seq x y z
N MET A 1 3.32 -6.23 -27.02
CA MET A 1 2.23 -5.32 -27.44
C MET A 1 2.21 -4.17 -26.44
N SER A 2 2.29 -2.89 -26.86
CA SER A 2 2.44 -1.76 -25.92
C SER A 2 1.14 -1.49 -25.14
N ALA A 3 1.24 -1.10 -23.88
CA ALA A 3 0.10 -0.73 -23.04
C ALA A 3 -0.71 0.43 -23.64
N LEU A 4 -0.04 1.43 -24.22
CA LEU A 4 -0.69 2.55 -24.91
C LEU A 4 -1.59 2.09 -26.07
N LYS A 5 -1.14 1.10 -26.85
CA LYS A 5 -1.91 0.55 -27.96
C LYS A 5 -3.20 -0.11 -27.47
N GLN A 6 -3.12 -0.83 -26.35
CA GLN A 6 -4.26 -1.54 -25.76
C GLN A 6 -5.31 -0.56 -25.21
N PHE A 7 -4.89 0.48 -24.49
CA PHE A 7 -5.81 1.52 -24.02
C PHE A 7 -6.47 2.29 -25.17
N ARG A 8 -5.73 2.59 -26.23
CA ARG A 8 -6.29 3.24 -27.42
C ARG A 8 -7.36 2.39 -28.09
N GLU A 9 -7.11 1.09 -28.25
CA GLU A 9 -8.08 0.15 -28.83
C GLU A 9 -9.31 -0.01 -27.93
N ARG A 10 -9.14 0.00 -26.60
CA ARG A 10 -10.25 -0.01 -25.63
C ARG A 10 -11.11 1.25 -25.74
N ALA A 11 -10.48 2.41 -25.91
CA ALA A 11 -11.15 3.68 -26.18
C ALA A 11 -11.77 3.76 -27.59
N ARG A 12 -11.59 2.73 -28.44
CA ARG A 12 -12.05 2.66 -29.83
C ARG A 12 -11.52 3.80 -30.71
N LEU A 13 -10.32 4.29 -30.40
CA LEU A 13 -9.66 5.35 -31.15
C LEU A 13 -8.66 4.78 -32.16
N THR A 14 -8.56 5.41 -33.33
CA THR A 14 -7.43 5.22 -34.24
C THR A 14 -6.22 6.00 -33.73
N GLN A 15 -5.02 5.67 -34.24
CA GLN A 15 -3.80 6.41 -33.88
C GLN A 15 -3.88 7.90 -34.28
N GLN A 16 -4.62 8.22 -35.35
CA GLN A 16 -4.84 9.59 -35.79
C GLN A 16 -5.80 10.33 -34.84
N GLU A 17 -6.90 9.71 -34.44
CA GLU A 17 -7.87 10.34 -33.52
C GLU A 17 -7.26 10.58 -32.13
N LEU A 18 -6.44 9.64 -31.62
CA LEU A 18 -5.70 9.87 -30.38
C LEU A 18 -4.68 11.01 -30.54
N ALA A 19 -4.03 11.12 -31.70
CA ALA A 19 -3.09 12.20 -31.96
C ALA A 19 -3.79 13.56 -31.99
N ASP A 20 -4.93 13.65 -32.67
CA ASP A 20 -5.73 14.87 -32.79
C ASP A 20 -6.24 15.31 -31.41
N ALA A 21 -6.79 14.38 -30.63
CA ALA A 21 -7.26 14.64 -29.26
C ALA A 21 -6.14 15.12 -28.32
N ALA A 22 -4.93 14.61 -28.51
CA ALA A 22 -3.74 15.00 -27.75
C ALA A 22 -2.95 16.15 -28.41
N SER A 23 -3.48 16.83 -29.44
CA SER A 23 -2.82 17.92 -30.17
C SER A 23 -1.41 17.58 -30.71
N THR A 24 -1.17 16.31 -31.07
CA THR A 24 0.11 15.77 -31.55
C THR A 24 -0.01 15.21 -32.97
N SER A 25 0.99 14.48 -33.46
CA SER A 25 0.96 13.85 -34.77
C SER A 25 0.88 12.32 -34.67
N GLN A 26 0.17 11.67 -35.59
CA GLN A 26 0.04 10.21 -35.65
C GLN A 26 1.41 9.47 -35.67
N PRO A 27 2.47 9.98 -36.34
CA PRO A 27 3.79 9.37 -36.25
C PRO A 27 4.37 9.36 -34.83
N GLN A 28 4.04 10.34 -33.97
CA GLN A 28 4.48 10.36 -32.58
C GLN A 28 3.78 9.29 -31.75
N ILE A 29 2.47 9.10 -31.95
CA ILE A 29 1.70 8.00 -31.33
C ILE A 29 2.25 6.64 -31.78
N ARG A 30 2.51 6.46 -33.08
CA ARG A 30 3.09 5.22 -33.61
C ARG A 30 4.43 4.90 -32.95
N ARG A 31 5.34 5.88 -32.81
CA ARG A 31 6.65 5.68 -32.18
C ARG A 31 6.53 5.32 -30.69
N LEU A 32 5.55 5.88 -29.99
CA LEU A 32 5.25 5.53 -28.59
C LEU A 32 4.67 4.10 -28.48
N GLU A 33 3.79 3.70 -29.38
CA GLU A 33 3.24 2.33 -29.42
C GLU A 33 4.26 1.28 -29.85
N ALA A 34 5.20 1.64 -30.72
CA ALA A 34 6.29 0.77 -31.17
C ALA A 34 7.44 0.66 -30.15
N GLY A 35 7.47 1.51 -29.12
CA GLY A 35 8.56 1.59 -28.14
C GLY A 35 9.81 2.31 -28.64
N GLU A 36 9.79 2.87 -29.85
CA GLU A 36 10.86 3.71 -30.41
C GLU A 36 11.01 5.04 -29.66
N ARG A 37 9.98 5.44 -28.91
CA ARG A 37 9.99 6.59 -28.01
C ARG A 37 9.52 6.15 -26.62
N LYS A 38 10.26 6.56 -25.58
CA LYS A 38 9.87 6.35 -24.18
C LYS A 38 8.59 7.13 -23.87
N LEU A 39 7.62 6.44 -23.27
CA LEU A 39 6.43 7.05 -22.68
C LEU A 39 6.84 7.77 -21.38
N THR A 40 6.97 9.09 -21.44
CA THR A 40 7.30 9.92 -20.27
C THR A 40 6.04 10.33 -19.53
N LYS A 41 6.20 10.85 -18.30
CA LYS A 41 5.09 11.42 -17.52
C LYS A 41 4.32 12.49 -18.30
N GLU A 42 5.03 13.41 -18.96
CA GLU A 42 4.42 14.45 -19.80
C GLU A 42 3.59 13.87 -20.95
N TRP A 43 4.05 12.78 -21.57
CA TRP A 43 3.27 12.10 -22.60
C TRP A 43 2.05 11.40 -22.02
N ALA A 44 2.18 10.80 -20.84
CA ALA A 44 1.07 10.14 -20.18
C ALA A 44 -0.03 11.14 -19.76
N GLU A 45 0.34 12.26 -19.14
CA GLU A 45 -0.58 13.34 -18.77
C GLU A 45 -1.31 13.94 -19.97
N ARG A 46 -0.64 13.97 -21.12
CA ARG A 46 -1.20 14.49 -22.37
C ARG A 46 -2.15 13.52 -23.07
N LEU A 47 -1.88 12.21 -22.99
CA LEU A 47 -2.67 11.18 -23.69
C LEU A 47 -3.83 10.63 -22.84
N ALA A 48 -3.66 10.59 -21.52
CA ALA A 48 -4.61 10.00 -20.58
C ALA A 48 -6.04 10.59 -20.67
N PRO A 49 -6.24 11.93 -20.80
CA PRO A 49 -7.58 12.50 -20.93
C PRO A 49 -8.33 12.00 -22.17
N ALA A 50 -7.65 11.86 -23.30
CA ALA A 50 -8.24 11.35 -24.55
C ALA A 50 -8.58 9.84 -24.46
N LEU A 51 -7.90 9.11 -23.58
CA LEU A 51 -8.11 7.69 -23.34
C LEU A 51 -9.13 7.41 -22.23
N GLY A 52 -9.59 8.43 -21.51
CA GLY A 52 -10.53 8.28 -20.40
C GLY A 52 -9.94 7.57 -19.19
N ILE A 53 -8.62 7.65 -18.99
CA ILE A 53 -7.89 7.01 -17.88
C ILE A 53 -6.99 8.02 -17.16
N SER A 54 -6.37 7.61 -16.06
CA SER A 54 -5.34 8.43 -15.40
C SER A 54 -3.95 8.29 -16.05
N ALA A 55 -3.10 9.32 -15.91
CA ALA A 55 -1.70 9.25 -16.35
C ALA A 55 -0.90 8.17 -15.62
N GLU A 56 -1.24 7.90 -14.35
CA GLU A 56 -0.65 6.84 -13.55
C GLU A 56 -0.98 5.46 -14.12
N THR A 57 -2.25 5.20 -14.44
CA THR A 57 -2.71 3.96 -15.10
C THR A 57 -1.99 3.72 -16.42
N LEU A 58 -1.73 4.78 -17.19
CA LEU A 58 -1.04 4.68 -18.46
C LEU A 58 0.47 4.40 -18.32
N LEU A 59 1.11 4.91 -17.25
CA LEU A 59 2.53 4.66 -16.94
C LEU A 59 2.76 3.32 -16.25
N PHE A 60 1.80 2.91 -15.43
CA PHE A 60 1.82 1.71 -14.59
C PHE A 60 0.52 0.91 -14.82
N PRO A 61 0.38 0.27 -15.99
CA PRO A 61 -0.82 -0.49 -16.32
C PRO A 61 -1.02 -1.67 -15.35
N PRO A 62 -2.27 -1.96 -14.92
CA PRO A 62 -2.56 -3.14 -14.10
C PRO A 62 -2.18 -4.42 -14.86
N ALA A 63 -1.88 -5.49 -14.10
CA ALA A 63 -1.50 -6.78 -14.66
C ALA A 63 -2.58 -7.37 -15.61
N ASN A 64 -3.84 -6.94 -15.45
CA ASN A 64 -4.96 -7.29 -16.33
C ASN A 64 -5.70 -6.04 -16.83
N LEU A 65 -5.64 -5.77 -18.13
CA LEU A 65 -6.22 -4.57 -18.77
C LEU A 65 -7.73 -4.68 -19.05
N ASN A 66 -8.35 -5.82 -18.72
CA ASN A 66 -9.79 -6.06 -18.88
C ASN A 66 -10.63 -5.64 -17.66
N GLU A 67 -10.02 -5.10 -16.61
CA GLU A 67 -10.76 -4.60 -15.45
C GLU A 67 -11.32 -3.20 -15.76
N PRO A 68 -12.65 -2.99 -15.65
CA PRO A 68 -13.24 -1.68 -15.89
C PRO A 68 -12.84 -0.70 -14.78
N GLU A 69 -12.42 0.50 -15.18
CA GLU A 69 -12.25 1.63 -14.26
C GLU A 69 -13.63 2.05 -13.76
N GLY A 70 -13.85 1.95 -12.44
CA GLY A 70 -15.15 2.14 -11.82
C GLY A 70 -15.67 3.57 -11.96
N GLU A 71 -16.82 3.71 -12.63
CA GLU A 71 -17.65 4.91 -12.54
C GLU A 71 -18.66 4.77 -11.39
N ASP A 72 -18.77 5.82 -10.59
CA ASP A 72 -19.67 5.97 -9.46
C ASP A 72 -21.16 5.90 -9.87
N GLY A 73 -21.91 4.94 -9.31
CA GLY A 73 -23.37 4.85 -9.43
C GLY A 73 -23.98 3.81 -8.48
N PRO A 74 -25.16 4.04 -7.88
CA PRO A 74 -25.65 3.27 -6.75
C PRO A 74 -26.33 1.98 -7.23
N GLY A 75 -25.59 0.90 -7.23
CA GLY A 75 -26.10 -0.44 -7.48
C GLY A 75 -25.21 -1.43 -6.76
N TRP A 76 -25.81 -2.24 -5.90
CA TRP A 76 -25.13 -3.38 -5.29
C TRP A 76 -24.54 -4.30 -6.38
N THR A 77 -23.30 -4.08 -6.78
CA THR A 77 -22.49 -5.05 -7.51
C THR A 77 -21.52 -5.68 -6.52
N ILE A 78 -21.97 -6.80 -5.98
CA ILE A 78 -21.08 -7.85 -5.48
C ILE A 78 -20.29 -8.33 -6.71
N ASP A 79 -18.96 -8.43 -6.55
CA ASP A 79 -17.93 -8.87 -7.51
C ASP A 79 -17.12 -7.68 -8.10
N GLY A 80 -15.80 -7.54 -7.85
CA GLY A 80 -14.82 -8.57 -7.56
C GLY A 80 -13.97 -8.35 -6.30
N GLU A 81 -13.46 -9.49 -5.81
CA GLU A 81 -12.40 -9.62 -4.80
C GLU A 81 -12.83 -9.39 -3.35
N ALA A 82 -13.73 -10.25 -2.84
CA ALA A 82 -14.00 -10.35 -1.40
C ALA A 82 -12.69 -10.63 -0.62
N GLY A 83 -12.37 -9.80 0.37
CA GLY A 83 -11.20 -9.96 1.21
C GLY A 83 -10.19 -8.80 1.17
N LEU A 84 -9.25 -8.81 2.11
CA LEU A 84 -8.11 -7.89 2.18
C LEU A 84 -6.88 -8.51 1.52
N ASP A 85 -6.19 -7.73 0.69
CA ASP A 85 -4.84 -8.07 0.23
C ASP A 85 -3.88 -8.13 1.40
N VAL A 86 -2.99 -9.13 1.44
CA VAL A 86 -2.01 -9.30 2.51
C VAL A 86 -0.59 -9.19 1.92
N PRO A 87 -0.06 -7.98 1.67
CA PRO A 87 1.22 -7.79 0.98
C PRO A 87 2.45 -8.11 1.83
N GLY A 88 2.28 -8.65 3.04
CA GLY A 88 3.40 -9.01 3.89
C GLY A 88 3.03 -9.11 5.36
N GLU A 89 4.01 -8.78 6.20
CA GLU A 89 3.95 -9.03 7.62
C GLU A 89 4.60 -7.92 8.46
N VAL A 90 4.26 -7.90 9.75
CA VAL A 90 4.94 -7.13 10.77
C VAL A 90 5.74 -8.06 11.67
N ALA A 91 6.98 -7.70 11.96
CA ALA A 91 7.86 -8.47 12.83
C ALA A 91 8.81 -7.53 13.57
N ALA A 92 8.59 -7.34 14.86
CA ALA A 92 9.48 -6.52 15.68
C ALA A 92 10.87 -7.19 15.82
N GLY A 93 11.92 -6.37 15.81
CA GLY A 93 13.32 -6.76 15.85
C GLY A 93 13.86 -7.33 14.52
N ARG A 94 13.06 -7.43 13.46
CA ARG A 94 13.47 -8.04 12.20
C ARG A 94 13.69 -6.99 11.11
N PHE A 95 14.95 -6.63 10.92
CA PHE A 95 15.40 -5.76 9.84
C PHE A 95 15.66 -6.58 8.57
N LEU A 96 14.99 -6.21 7.49
CA LEU A 96 15.15 -6.82 6.17
C LEU A 96 16.02 -5.92 5.30
N THR A 97 16.94 -6.51 4.53
CA THR A 97 17.68 -5.80 3.49
C THR A 97 16.74 -5.41 2.36
N VAL A 98 16.81 -4.16 1.90
CA VAL A 98 15.91 -3.60 0.86
C VAL A 98 16.38 -3.98 -0.55
N ASP A 99 17.15 -5.06 -0.71
CA ASP A 99 17.56 -5.52 -2.04
C ASP A 99 16.33 -5.80 -2.92
N THR A 100 16.42 -5.36 -4.18
CA THR A 100 15.32 -5.21 -5.15
C THR A 100 14.66 -6.51 -5.62
N ALA A 101 14.85 -7.62 -4.89
CA ALA A 101 14.27 -8.92 -5.16
C ALA A 101 14.17 -9.78 -3.88
N VAL A 102 13.66 -9.22 -2.78
CA VAL A 102 13.20 -10.08 -1.67
C VAL A 102 11.97 -10.82 -2.19
N ASP A 103 12.05 -12.15 -2.23
CA ASP A 103 10.95 -13.05 -2.54
C ASP A 103 9.73 -12.62 -1.70
N GLU A 104 8.81 -11.85 -2.30
CA GLU A 104 7.64 -11.33 -1.60
C GLU A 104 6.84 -12.56 -1.16
N THR A 105 6.81 -12.82 0.14
CA THR A 105 6.05 -13.96 0.64
C THR A 105 4.59 -13.74 0.26
N ILE A 106 4.11 -14.57 -0.67
CA ILE A 106 2.74 -14.49 -1.18
C ILE A 106 1.82 -15.02 -0.09
N TYR A 107 1.05 -14.13 0.52
CA TYR A 107 0.00 -14.48 1.46
C TYR A 107 -1.34 -14.59 0.76
N GLU A 108 -2.16 -15.56 1.19
CA GLU A 108 -3.55 -15.61 0.79
C GLU A 108 -4.29 -14.37 1.29
N ARG A 109 -5.26 -13.90 0.51
CA ARG A 109 -6.10 -12.76 0.88
C ARG A 109 -6.92 -13.14 2.11
N ALA A 110 -6.98 -12.24 3.08
CA ALA A 110 -7.79 -12.46 4.27
C ALA A 110 -9.27 -12.34 3.90
N PRO A 111 -10.16 -13.24 4.34
CA PRO A 111 -11.60 -13.18 4.06
C PRO A 111 -12.30 -12.11 4.94
N VAL A 112 -11.72 -10.92 5.02
CA VAL A 112 -12.20 -9.78 5.78
C VAL A 112 -12.81 -8.77 4.82
N VAL A 113 -14.05 -8.36 5.09
CA VAL A 113 -14.70 -7.33 4.28
C VAL A 113 -14.07 -5.97 4.61
N PRO A 114 -13.58 -5.23 3.60
CA PRO A 114 -13.10 -3.86 3.79
C PRO A 114 -14.17 -2.97 4.42
N ASP A 115 -13.76 -2.15 5.37
CA ASP A 115 -14.66 -1.25 6.09
C ASP A 115 -15.03 -0.05 5.20
N SER A 116 -16.32 0.18 5.00
CA SER A 116 -16.83 1.23 4.10
C SER A 116 -16.53 2.66 4.56
N ARG A 117 -16.08 2.86 5.81
CA ARG A 117 -15.64 4.17 6.31
C ARG A 117 -14.35 4.65 5.64
N TYR A 118 -13.59 3.75 5.02
CA TYR A 118 -12.29 4.07 4.41
C TYR A 118 -12.25 3.64 2.92
N PRO A 119 -11.47 4.32 2.06
CA PRO A 119 -11.28 3.87 0.68
C PRO A 119 -10.75 2.43 0.62
N ARG A 120 -11.31 1.59 -0.26
CA ARG A 120 -10.86 0.19 -0.43
C ARG A 120 -9.34 0.08 -0.62
N LYS A 121 -8.78 0.92 -1.49
CA LYS A 121 -7.35 0.98 -1.81
C LYS A 121 -6.44 1.39 -0.64
N ALA A 122 -7.01 1.96 0.42
CA ALA A 122 -6.26 2.29 1.63
C ALA A 122 -6.19 1.11 2.61
N GLN A 123 -6.90 0.01 2.33
CA GLN A 123 -7.08 -1.08 3.29
C GLN A 123 -6.30 -2.32 2.86
N TYR A 124 -5.58 -2.92 3.80
CA TYR A 124 -4.78 -4.12 3.55
C TYR A 124 -4.59 -4.91 4.85
N GLY A 125 -4.15 -6.16 4.71
CA GLY A 125 -3.81 -7.06 5.79
C GLY A 125 -2.30 -7.11 6.03
N LEU A 126 -1.86 -7.29 7.27
CA LEU A 126 -0.48 -7.70 7.57
C LEU A 126 -0.48 -8.87 8.54
N VAL A 127 0.29 -9.90 8.24
CA VAL A 127 0.47 -11.03 9.17
C VAL A 127 1.35 -10.61 10.35
N VAL A 128 0.94 -10.95 11.56
CA VAL A 128 1.74 -10.73 12.76
C VAL A 128 2.76 -11.85 12.90
N ARG A 129 4.03 -11.47 13.11
CA ARG A 129 5.11 -12.39 13.48
C ARG A 129 5.74 -12.02 14.80
N GLY A 130 5.87 -13.01 15.68
CA GLY A 130 6.42 -12.86 17.01
C GLY A 130 5.41 -12.36 18.04
N THR A 131 5.92 -11.83 19.14
CA THR A 131 5.14 -11.60 20.37
C THR A 131 5.00 -10.14 20.78
N SER A 132 5.53 -9.17 20.03
CA SER A 132 5.63 -7.76 20.48
C SER A 132 4.30 -7.03 20.73
N ILE A 133 3.19 -7.62 20.30
CA ILE A 133 1.83 -7.11 20.49
C ILE A 133 0.86 -8.24 20.92
N ASN A 134 1.36 -9.31 21.55
CA ASN A 134 0.59 -10.53 21.81
C ASN A 134 -0.59 -10.36 22.77
N GLN A 135 -0.71 -9.24 23.49
CA GLN A 135 -1.93 -8.91 24.23
C GLN A 135 -3.08 -8.44 23.31
N ILE A 136 -2.77 -7.95 22.11
CA ILE A 136 -3.74 -7.48 21.10
C ILE A 136 -3.89 -8.49 19.97
N ALA A 137 -2.79 -9.00 19.42
CA ALA A 137 -2.75 -9.94 18.30
C ALA A 137 -1.58 -10.90 18.45
N ILE A 138 -1.82 -12.20 18.28
CA ILE A 138 -0.81 -13.24 18.42
C ILE A 138 -0.14 -13.54 17.08
N ASP A 139 0.99 -14.25 17.11
CA ASP A 139 1.66 -14.75 15.89
C ASP A 139 0.67 -15.49 14.96
N GLY A 140 0.66 -15.09 13.69
CA GLY A 140 -0.23 -15.62 12.65
C GLY A 140 -1.56 -14.89 12.51
N ASP A 141 -1.94 -13.98 13.42
CA ASP A 141 -3.08 -13.10 13.21
C ASP A 141 -2.83 -12.16 12.01
N ILE A 142 -3.91 -11.71 11.38
CA ILE A 142 -3.87 -10.72 10.31
C ILE A 142 -4.46 -9.41 10.85
N LEU A 143 -3.67 -8.33 10.79
CA LEU A 143 -4.10 -6.99 11.15
C LEU A 143 -4.83 -6.35 9.96
N HIS A 144 -6.03 -5.81 10.17
CA HIS A 144 -6.74 -4.99 9.18
C HIS A 144 -6.26 -3.55 9.28
N CYS A 145 -5.39 -3.15 8.37
CA CYS A 145 -4.71 -1.86 8.35
C CYS A 145 -5.43 -0.85 7.44
N VAL A 146 -5.33 0.43 7.78
CA VAL A 146 -5.73 1.58 6.97
C VAL A 146 -4.53 2.49 6.76
N ASP A 147 -4.08 2.64 5.52
CA ASP A 147 -2.98 3.51 5.11
C ASP A 147 -3.32 4.98 5.36
N ILE A 148 -2.46 5.70 6.07
CA ILE A 148 -2.71 7.11 6.43
C ILE A 148 -2.56 8.07 5.25
N GLY A 149 -1.66 7.76 4.29
CA GLY A 149 -1.37 8.61 3.14
C GLY A 149 -2.48 8.54 2.10
N ILE A 150 -3.04 7.34 1.90
CA ILE A 150 -4.14 7.09 0.96
C ILE A 150 -5.49 7.47 1.58
N SER A 151 -5.72 7.17 2.86
CA SER A 151 -6.99 7.47 3.51
C SER A 151 -7.14 8.93 3.96
N GLY A 152 -6.02 9.65 4.15
CA GLY A 152 -6.00 10.98 4.76
C GLY A 152 -6.32 11.01 6.26
N HIS A 153 -6.55 9.86 6.90
CA HIS A 153 -6.86 9.76 8.33
C HIS A 153 -5.57 9.64 9.15
N GLN A 154 -5.60 10.19 10.37
CA GLN A 154 -4.49 10.14 11.30
C GLN A 154 -4.82 9.23 12.50
N PRO A 155 -3.83 8.52 13.06
CA PRO A 155 -4.03 7.69 14.25
C PRO A 155 -4.37 8.54 15.47
N GLN A 156 -5.18 7.97 16.35
CA GLN A 156 -5.54 8.52 17.65
C GLN A 156 -4.72 7.87 18.77
N ASN A 157 -4.61 8.56 19.89
CA ASN A 157 -3.93 8.04 21.08
C ASN A 157 -4.60 6.73 21.55
N GLY A 158 -3.84 5.64 21.61
CA GLY A 158 -4.32 4.30 21.92
C GLY A 158 -4.47 3.39 20.70
N ASP A 159 -4.42 3.92 19.47
CA ASP A 159 -4.51 3.10 18.26
C ASP A 159 -3.28 2.20 18.11
N LEU A 160 -3.49 0.98 17.63
CA LEU A 160 -2.40 0.15 17.14
C LEU A 160 -1.99 0.66 15.75
N VAL A 161 -0.71 0.95 15.55
CA VAL A 161 -0.16 1.51 14.31
C VAL A 161 0.92 0.64 13.71
N ILE A 162 1.04 0.71 12.38
CA ILE A 162 2.13 0.13 11.62
C ILE A 162 3.23 1.17 11.47
N VAL A 163 4.40 0.83 11.95
CA VAL A 163 5.59 1.67 11.98
C VAL A 163 6.63 1.06 11.06
N GLU A 164 7.22 1.88 10.20
CA GLU A 164 8.41 1.53 9.44
C GLU A 164 9.62 2.25 10.00
N GLN A 165 10.68 1.49 10.25
CA GLN A 165 11.99 2.00 10.62
C GLN A 165 12.96 1.72 9.48
N ILE A 166 13.57 2.76 8.94
CA ILE A 166 14.56 2.67 7.87
C ILE A 166 15.92 3.08 8.45
N GLN A 167 16.92 2.23 8.26
CA GLN A 167 18.29 2.44 8.74
C GLN A 167 19.30 2.37 7.59
N PHE A 168 20.51 2.84 7.86
CA PHE A 168 21.66 2.79 6.95
C PHE A 168 21.32 3.34 5.55
N GLY A 169 20.78 4.56 5.48
CA GLY A 169 20.48 5.22 4.20
C GLY A 169 19.44 4.52 3.33
N GLY A 170 18.58 3.66 3.89
CA GLY A 170 17.58 2.92 3.12
C GLY A 170 17.85 1.43 2.95
N HIS A 171 19.02 0.95 3.37
CA HIS A 171 19.41 -0.44 3.13
C HIS A 171 18.70 -1.45 4.04
N LEU A 172 18.28 -1.03 5.23
CA LEU A 172 17.51 -1.87 6.14
C LEU A 172 16.14 -1.25 6.39
N ARG A 173 15.10 -2.08 6.29
CA ARG A 173 13.73 -1.72 6.65
C ARG A 173 13.19 -2.74 7.64
N GLU A 174 12.65 -2.25 8.75
CA GLU A 174 11.79 -3.00 9.64
C GLU A 174 10.37 -2.46 9.53
N ARG A 175 9.39 -3.37 9.57
CA ARG A 175 7.97 -3.05 9.74
C ARG A 175 7.46 -3.72 11.00
N THR A 176 6.97 -2.93 11.95
CA THR A 176 6.46 -3.41 13.25
C THR A 176 5.11 -2.80 13.56
N ALA A 177 4.31 -3.48 14.38
CA ALA A 177 3.13 -2.90 15.01
C ALA A 177 3.47 -2.39 16.43
N LYS A 178 2.89 -1.25 16.83
CA LYS A 178 3.08 -0.59 18.13
C LYS A 178 1.82 0.18 18.53
N VAL A 179 1.56 0.35 19.82
CA VAL A 179 0.49 1.22 20.32
C VAL A 179 0.97 2.67 20.27
N TYR A 180 0.22 3.52 19.57
CA TYR A 180 0.50 4.93 19.39
C TYR A 180 0.07 5.71 20.64
N ARG A 181 1.01 6.39 21.29
CA ARG A 181 0.74 7.28 22.41
C ARG A 181 1.30 8.68 22.16
N VAL A 182 0.55 9.70 22.56
CA VAL A 182 1.00 11.10 22.51
C VAL A 182 1.29 11.54 23.94
N ALA A 183 2.54 11.88 24.24
CA ALA A 183 2.96 12.38 25.54
C ALA A 183 2.61 13.87 25.73
N GLU A 184 2.66 14.34 26.98
CA GLU A 184 2.54 15.76 27.30
C GLU A 184 3.64 16.57 26.59
N GLY A 185 3.25 17.54 25.76
CA GLY A 185 4.18 18.26 24.86
C GLY A 185 4.14 17.81 23.39
N GLY A 186 3.42 16.72 23.10
CA GLY A 186 3.10 16.28 21.74
C GLY A 186 4.17 15.43 21.06
N SER A 187 5.16 14.92 21.80
CA SER A 187 6.00 13.81 21.31
C SER A 187 5.18 12.53 21.22
N VAL A 188 5.60 11.63 20.32
CA VAL A 188 4.95 10.34 20.13
C VAL A 188 5.80 9.26 20.78
N GLU A 189 5.15 8.31 21.42
CA GLU A 189 5.74 7.09 21.95
C GLU A 189 5.04 5.89 21.32
N LEU A 190 5.82 4.94 20.80
CA LEU A 190 5.32 3.76 20.10
C LEU A 190 5.64 2.55 20.98
N HIS A 191 4.63 2.09 21.73
CA HIS A 191 4.78 1.08 22.77
C HIS A 191 4.54 -0.33 22.22
N PRO A 192 5.31 -1.36 22.62
CA PRO A 192 4.84 -2.73 22.51
C PRO A 192 3.59 -2.94 23.39
N ASP A 193 2.79 -3.95 23.09
CA ASP A 193 1.72 -4.41 23.99
C ASP A 193 1.83 -5.91 24.22
N SER A 194 2.76 -6.28 25.10
CA SER A 194 3.21 -7.65 25.25
C SER A 194 3.50 -8.02 26.70
N ASP A 195 3.18 -9.26 27.06
CA ASP A 195 3.61 -9.90 28.30
C ASP A 195 5.01 -10.54 28.19
N ASP A 196 5.61 -10.55 26.99
CA ASP A 196 6.95 -11.07 26.75
C ASP A 196 7.99 -10.06 27.25
N PRO A 197 8.91 -10.46 28.15
CA PRO A 197 9.89 -9.55 28.74
C PRO A 197 10.86 -8.95 27.71
N ARG A 198 10.96 -9.51 26.50
CA ARG A 198 11.76 -8.95 25.41
C ARG A 198 11.17 -7.65 24.84
N TRP A 199 9.89 -7.38 25.08
CA TRP A 199 9.15 -6.29 24.44
C TRP A 199 8.56 -5.34 25.47
N GLN A 200 9.41 -4.55 26.12
CA GLN A 200 8.99 -3.61 27.18
C GLN A 200 9.37 -2.15 26.89
N GLU A 201 10.36 -1.92 26.02
CA GLU A 201 10.88 -0.58 25.77
C GLU A 201 10.14 0.12 24.61
N PRO A 202 9.59 1.34 24.82
CA PRO A 202 8.94 2.11 23.77
C PRO A 202 9.94 2.74 22.80
N ILE A 203 9.51 2.98 21.56
CA ILE A 203 10.25 3.83 20.61
C ILE A 203 9.75 5.27 20.77
N HIS A 204 10.64 6.18 21.14
CA HIS A 204 10.32 7.59 21.31
C HIS A 204 10.59 8.37 20.01
N VAL A 205 9.56 9.04 19.48
CA VAL A 205 9.64 9.84 18.26
C VAL A 205 9.37 11.31 18.60
N PRO A 206 10.35 12.21 18.41
CA PRO A 206 10.15 13.64 18.59
C PRO A 206 9.07 14.17 17.62
N ARG A 207 8.22 15.09 18.09
CA ARG A 207 7.11 15.68 17.30
C ARG A 207 7.53 16.22 15.92
N ARG A 208 8.77 16.74 15.81
CA ARG A 208 9.35 17.33 14.58
C ARG A 208 9.88 16.31 13.57
N GLU A 209 9.84 15.01 13.90
CA GLU A 209 10.42 13.91 13.12
C GLU A 209 9.36 13.00 12.47
N LEU A 210 8.07 13.32 12.64
CA LEU A 210 6.98 12.77 11.83
C LEU A 210 6.88 13.43 10.43
N GLU A 211 7.60 14.53 10.21
CA GLU A 211 7.80 15.15 8.90
C GLU A 211 9.03 14.50 8.25
N TRP A 212 8.88 13.95 7.03
CA TRP A 212 10.00 13.38 6.27
C TRP A 212 11.13 14.41 6.13
N LYS A 213 12.25 14.16 6.83
CA LYS A 213 13.49 14.93 6.69
C LYS A 213 14.61 13.97 6.29
N PRO A 214 15.46 14.35 5.33
CA PRO A 214 16.63 13.55 4.98
C PRO A 214 17.67 13.69 6.11
N ARG A 215 17.59 12.81 7.12
CA ARG A 215 18.70 12.50 8.02
C ARG A 215 19.31 11.16 7.65
N GLU A 216 20.61 11.01 7.91
CA GLU A 216 21.45 9.95 7.34
C GLU A 216 21.34 8.57 8.02
N ASP A 217 20.71 8.41 9.19
CA ASP A 217 20.90 7.20 10.02
C ASP A 217 19.64 6.45 10.49
N LEU A 218 18.55 7.09 10.91
CA LEU A 218 17.28 6.40 11.27
C LEU A 218 16.05 7.24 10.91
N GLN A 219 15.13 6.68 10.11
CA GLN A 219 13.83 7.28 9.81
C GLN A 219 12.72 6.39 10.37
N VAL A 220 11.87 6.96 11.23
CA VAL A 220 10.69 6.28 11.80
C VAL A 220 9.44 6.94 11.24
N ALA A 221 8.56 6.15 10.62
CA ALA A 221 7.31 6.66 10.05
C ALA A 221 6.14 5.76 10.44
N VAL A 222 5.03 6.38 10.85
CA VAL A 222 3.73 5.70 10.93
C VAL A 222 3.17 5.60 9.51
N ARG A 223 2.75 4.41 9.09
CA ARG A 223 2.21 4.14 7.75
C ARG A 223 0.73 3.84 7.74
N ALA A 224 0.24 3.20 8.80
CA ALA A 224 -1.16 2.82 8.92
C ALA A 224 -1.57 2.75 10.39
N PHE A 225 -2.88 2.80 10.63
CA PHE A 225 -3.49 2.36 11.90
C PHE A 225 -4.30 1.08 11.65
N VAL A 226 -4.52 0.31 12.71
CA VAL A 226 -5.19 -0.98 12.66
C VAL A 226 -6.61 -0.82 13.20
N ILE A 227 -7.60 -1.26 12.40
CA ILE A 227 -9.03 -1.15 12.74
C ILE A 227 -9.65 -2.48 13.17
N GLY A 228 -8.92 -3.58 13.05
CA GLY A 228 -9.38 -4.90 13.44
C GLY A 228 -8.30 -5.97 13.31
N THR A 229 -8.60 -7.14 13.83
CA THR A 229 -7.75 -8.33 13.73
C THR A 229 -8.57 -9.51 13.24
N TYR A 230 -7.98 -10.33 12.37
CA TYR A 230 -8.56 -11.57 11.90
C TYR A 230 -7.64 -12.73 12.26
N ARG A 231 -8.18 -13.68 13.02
CA ARG A 231 -7.46 -14.89 13.42
C ARG A 231 -7.94 -16.07 12.57
N PRO A 232 -7.14 -16.55 11.59
CA PRO A 232 -7.51 -17.75 10.85
C PRO A 232 -7.50 -18.95 11.81
N MET A 233 -8.58 -19.73 11.80
CA MET A 233 -8.62 -20.98 12.55
C MET A 233 -7.79 -22.03 11.81
N GLN A 234 -6.76 -22.57 12.47
CA GLN A 234 -6.08 -23.74 11.95
C GLN A 234 -7.01 -24.95 11.99
N LYS A 235 -7.12 -25.67 10.87
CA LYS A 235 -7.81 -26.97 10.85
C LYS A 235 -7.05 -27.90 11.79
N LEU A 236 -7.68 -28.32 12.89
CA LEU A 236 -7.20 -29.43 13.70
C LEU A 236 -7.33 -30.70 12.86
N LEU A 237 -6.32 -31.00 12.04
CA LEU A 237 -6.15 -32.34 11.49
C LEU A 237 -5.79 -33.26 12.67
N ARG A 238 -6.82 -33.74 13.37
CA ARG A 238 -6.67 -34.87 14.29
C ARG A 238 -6.20 -36.05 13.44
N ARG A 239 -4.94 -36.44 13.62
CA ARG A 239 -4.47 -37.77 13.20
C ARG A 239 -4.99 -38.82 14.16
#